data_AF-A0A356XCR0-F1
#
_entry.id   AF-A0A356XCR0-F1
#
_cell.length_a   1.000
_cell.length_b   1.000
_cell.length_c   1.000
_cell.angle_alpha   90.00
_cell.angle_beta   90.00
_cell.angle_gamma   90.00
#
_symmetry.space_group_name_H-M   'P 1'
#
loop_
_entity.id
_entity.type
_entity.pdbx_description
1 polymer ?
#
loop_
_entity_poly.entity_id
_entity_poly.type
_entity_poly.pdbx_seq_one_letter_code
_entity_poly.pdbx_strand_id
1 'polypeptide(L)'
;FGICLGMQIAVIEFARDVCGLQGAHSREFDPDTPHPVIDLMPEQLALHKKGGTMRLGRYPCRIATGSAMERAYGESLISERHRHRYEFNNDYRERMEAAGLTISGASPDGGIVEAVEISKNSFFVGVQFHPEFKSRPNRPHPLFLEFVKAALRHASQHT
;
A
#
# COMPACT_ATOMS: atom_id res chain seq x y z
N PHE A 1 -8.87 -0.84 -6.20
CA PHE A 1 -7.40 -0.76 -6.37
C PHE A 1 -6.98 0.66 -6.04
N GLY A 2 -6.01 0.85 -5.14
CA GLY A 2 -5.52 2.18 -4.73
C GLY A 2 -4.04 2.37 -5.07
N ILE A 3 -3.68 3.55 -5.56
CA ILE A 3 -2.30 3.92 -5.93
C ILE A 3 -1.85 5.11 -5.08
N CYS A 4 -0.66 5.03 -4.51
CA CYS A 4 -0.04 6.08 -3.70
C CYS A 4 -0.99 6.54 -2.59
N LEU A 5 -1.50 7.78 -2.66
CA LEU A 5 -2.53 8.29 -1.74
C LEU A 5 -3.74 7.34 -1.61
N GLY A 6 -4.14 6.63 -2.68
CA GLY A 6 -5.22 5.65 -2.60
C GLY A 6 -4.95 4.50 -1.63
N MET A 7 -3.70 4.07 -1.47
CA MET A 7 -3.32 3.12 -0.41
C MET A 7 -3.46 3.75 0.97
N GLN A 8 -3.00 4.99 1.14
CA GLN A 8 -3.07 5.71 2.41
C GLN A 8 -4.51 5.89 2.88
N ILE A 9 -5.43 6.27 1.99
CA ILE A 9 -6.85 6.40 2.30
C ILE A 9 -7.45 5.05 2.72
N ALA A 10 -7.09 3.95 2.05
CA ALA A 10 -7.56 2.61 2.43
C ALA A 10 -7.08 2.21 3.84
N VAL A 11 -5.83 2.52 4.19
CA VAL A 11 -5.31 2.28 5.55
C VAL A 11 -6.03 3.13 6.59
N ILE A 12 -6.28 4.41 6.29
CA ILE A 12 -7.01 5.32 7.18
C ILE A 12 -8.43 4.83 7.45
N GLU A 13 -9.15 4.41 6.40
CA GLU A 13 -10.51 3.88 6.53
C GLU A 13 -10.51 2.56 7.32
N PHE A 14 -9.62 1.62 6.99
CA PHE A 14 -9.51 0.36 7.72
C PHE A 14 -9.21 0.58 9.22
N ALA A 15 -8.35 1.55 9.54
CA ALA A 15 -8.05 1.93 10.91
C ALA A 15 -9.31 2.38 11.68
N ARG A 16 -10.13 3.22 11.06
CA ARG A 16 -11.34 3.79 11.67
C ARG A 16 -12.42 2.73 11.83
N ASP A 17 -12.74 2.02 10.75
CA ASP A 17 -13.92 1.19 10.67
C ASP A 17 -13.67 -0.21 11.24
N VAL A 18 -12.51 -0.81 10.96
CA VAL A 18 -12.20 -2.18 11.39
C VAL A 18 -11.44 -2.20 12.71
N CYS A 19 -10.47 -1.30 12.88
CA CYS A 19 -9.64 -1.28 14.11
C CYS A 19 -10.22 -0.40 15.23
N GLY A 20 -11.31 0.32 14.98
CA GLY A 20 -11.96 1.21 15.94
C GLY A 20 -11.13 2.45 16.33
N LEU A 21 -10.12 2.81 15.53
CA LEU A 21 -9.25 3.96 15.76
C LEU A 21 -9.91 5.23 15.25
N GLN A 22 -10.94 5.68 15.95
CA GLN A 22 -11.65 6.90 15.61
C GLN A 22 -10.70 8.10 15.60
N GLY A 23 -10.77 8.90 14.53
CA GLY A 23 -9.84 10.01 14.31
C GLY A 23 -8.50 9.62 13.67
N ALA A 24 -8.26 8.35 13.31
CA ALA A 24 -7.06 7.97 12.57
C ALA A 24 -6.90 8.74 11.27
N HIS A 25 -5.70 9.23 10.98
CA HIS A 25 -5.43 10.04 9.81
C HIS A 25 -3.96 9.93 9.35
N SER A 26 -3.68 10.51 8.18
CA SER A 26 -2.34 10.94 7.81
C SER A 26 -2.00 12.28 8.44
N ARG A 27 -0.79 12.41 9.00
CA ARG A 27 -0.24 13.70 9.46
C ARG A 27 -0.01 14.71 8.34
N GLU A 28 -0.08 14.29 7.08
CA GLU A 28 -0.10 15.20 5.93
C GLU A 28 -1.32 16.13 5.94
N PHE A 29 -2.48 15.59 6.35
CA PHE A 29 -3.76 16.29 6.27
C PHE A 29 -4.26 16.74 7.63
N ASP A 30 -3.99 15.96 8.67
CA ASP A 30 -4.35 16.26 10.06
C ASP A 30 -3.13 16.03 10.95
N PRO A 31 -2.31 17.07 11.19
CA PRO A 31 -1.10 16.96 12.01
C PRO A 31 -1.39 16.56 13.46
N ASP A 32 -2.59 16.86 13.96
CA ASP A 32 -3.00 16.67 15.36
C ASP A 32 -3.79 15.36 15.56
N THR A 33 -3.86 14.50 14.53
CA THR A 33 -4.57 13.21 14.62
C THR A 33 -4.08 12.40 15.84
N PRO A 34 -4.99 11.86 16.65
CA PRO A 34 -4.62 11.01 17.78
C PRO A 34 -4.03 9.66 17.32
N HIS A 35 -4.27 9.27 16.06
CA HIS A 35 -3.79 8.01 15.48
C HIS A 35 -3.14 8.24 14.11
N PRO A 36 -1.87 8.65 14.05
CA PRO A 36 -1.13 8.89 12.81
C PRO A 36 -0.74 7.57 12.13
N VAL A 37 -1.70 6.92 11.48
CA VAL A 37 -1.51 5.63 10.80
C VAL A 37 -0.73 5.77 9.49
N ILE A 38 -0.68 6.99 8.94
CA ILE A 38 0.20 7.39 7.84
C ILE A 38 1.04 8.57 8.34
N ASP A 39 2.35 8.47 8.28
CA ASP A 39 3.26 9.47 8.84
C ASP A 39 4.62 9.50 8.12
N LEU A 40 5.42 10.52 8.38
CA LEU A 40 6.84 10.51 8.05
C LEU A 40 7.56 9.50 8.95
N MET A 41 8.40 8.65 8.34
CA MET A 41 9.26 7.75 9.10
C MET A 41 10.21 8.55 10.00
N PRO A 42 10.60 8.03 11.19
CA PRO A 42 11.54 8.71 12.09
C PRO A 42 12.82 9.19 11.42
N GLU A 43 13.37 8.39 10.49
CA GLU A 43 14.57 8.73 9.71
C GLU A 43 14.32 9.91 8.77
N GLN A 44 13.10 10.04 8.22
CA GLN A 44 12.69 11.16 7.39
C GLN A 44 12.46 12.44 8.23
N LEU A 45 11.97 12.32 9.48
CA LEU A 45 11.79 13.49 10.37
C LEU A 45 13.11 14.23 10.63
N ALA A 46 14.22 13.49 10.79
CA ALA A 46 15.55 14.09 10.91
C ALA A 46 15.97 14.86 9.65
N LEU A 47 15.50 14.43 8.48
CA LEU A 47 15.76 15.02 7.16
C LEU A 47 14.74 16.11 6.76
N HIS A 48 13.59 16.19 7.44
CA HIS A 48 12.52 17.14 7.13
C HIS A 48 13.00 18.59 7.21
N LYS A 49 13.83 18.91 8.21
CA LYS A 49 14.45 20.25 8.35
C LYS A 49 15.38 20.61 7.19
N LYS A 50 15.78 19.64 6.37
CA LYS A 50 16.67 19.79 5.20
C LYS A 50 15.97 19.54 3.87
N GLY A 51 14.64 19.32 3.87
CA GLY A 51 13.85 19.08 2.65
C GLY A 51 13.98 17.67 2.03
N GLY A 52 14.62 16.73 2.72
CA GLY A 52 15.04 15.41 2.18
C GLY A 52 14.08 14.24 2.41
N THR A 53 12.76 14.47 2.54
CA THR A 53 11.82 13.39 2.88
C THR A 53 11.22 12.66 1.69
N MET A 54 11.36 13.20 0.48
CA MET A 54 10.76 12.60 -0.73
C MET A 54 11.44 11.28 -1.08
N ARG A 55 10.65 10.22 -1.15
CA ARG A 55 11.04 8.94 -1.73
C ARG A 55 10.74 8.97 -3.23
N LEU A 56 11.78 9.12 -4.03
CA LEU A 56 11.69 9.33 -5.47
C LEU A 56 12.61 8.35 -6.20
N GLY A 57 12.04 7.54 -7.10
CA GLY A 57 12.82 6.62 -7.93
C GLY A 57 12.36 5.18 -7.80
N ARG A 58 13.25 4.25 -8.12
CA ARG A 58 12.95 2.81 -8.11
C ARG A 58 13.40 2.18 -6.80
N TYR A 59 12.51 1.42 -6.18
CA TYR A 59 12.81 0.71 -4.94
C TYR A 59 12.37 -0.76 -5.03
N PRO A 60 13.07 -1.67 -4.33
CA PRO A 60 12.67 -3.07 -4.24
C PRO A 60 11.46 -3.25 -3.31
N CYS A 61 10.58 -4.17 -3.67
CA CYS A 61 9.45 -4.60 -2.86
C CYS A 61 9.39 -6.13 -2.85
N ARG A 62 9.52 -6.73 -1.66
CA ARG A 62 9.32 -8.15 -1.42
C ARG A 62 7.84 -8.41 -1.26
N ILE A 63 7.33 -9.34 -2.05
CA ILE A 63 5.92 -9.73 -2.08
C ILE A 63 5.68 -10.85 -1.06
N ALA A 64 4.57 -10.76 -0.32
CA ALA A 64 4.12 -11.82 0.58
C ALA A 64 3.54 -13.00 -0.21
N THR A 65 3.82 -14.23 0.24
CA THR A 65 3.29 -15.45 -0.38
C THR A 65 1.77 -15.55 -0.22
N GLY A 66 1.09 -16.14 -1.20
CA GLY A 66 -0.37 -16.30 -1.22
C GLY A 66 -1.16 -15.01 -1.50
N SER A 67 -0.49 -13.87 -1.64
CA SER A 67 -1.13 -12.56 -1.83
C SER A 67 -1.69 -12.35 -3.25
N ALA A 68 -2.55 -11.35 -3.42
CA ALA A 68 -2.96 -10.91 -4.76
C ALA A 68 -1.79 -10.34 -5.56
N MET A 69 -0.82 -9.73 -4.86
CA MET A 69 0.45 -9.28 -5.42
C MET A 69 1.24 -10.43 -6.03
N GLU A 70 1.39 -11.56 -5.32
CA GLU A 70 2.11 -12.74 -5.83
C GLU A 70 1.42 -13.31 -7.08
N ARG A 71 0.08 -13.45 -7.05
CA ARG A 71 -0.68 -13.92 -8.21
C ARG A 71 -0.54 -13.00 -9.42
N ALA A 72 -0.51 -11.69 -9.20
CA ALA A 72 -0.40 -10.72 -10.28
C ALA A 72 0.99 -10.74 -10.91
N TYR A 73 2.04 -10.66 -10.09
CA TYR A 73 3.42 -10.53 -10.58
C TYR A 73 4.07 -11.87 -10.95
N GLY A 74 3.77 -12.95 -10.23
CA GLY A 74 4.46 -14.24 -10.37
C GLY A 74 5.93 -14.22 -9.90
N GLU A 75 6.32 -13.18 -9.15
CA GLU A 75 7.69 -12.96 -8.65
C GLU A 75 7.63 -12.61 -7.16
N SER A 76 8.65 -13.00 -6.38
CA SER A 76 8.72 -12.72 -4.94
C SER A 76 9.42 -11.40 -4.60
N LEU A 77 10.17 -10.83 -5.53
CA LEU A 77 10.88 -9.56 -5.37
C LEU A 77 10.75 -8.73 -6.65
N ILE A 78 10.10 -7.59 -6.54
CA ILE A 78 9.84 -6.67 -7.65
C ILE A 78 10.56 -5.34 -7.45
N SER A 79 10.60 -4.51 -8.49
CA SER A 79 11.14 -3.15 -8.42
C SER A 79 10.16 -2.15 -9.03
N GLU A 80 9.70 -1.20 -8.22
CA GLU A 80 8.63 -0.26 -8.56
C GLU A 80 9.02 1.20 -8.36
N ARG A 81 8.27 2.12 -8.96
CA ARG A 81 8.57 3.57 -8.94
C ARG A 81 7.76 4.28 -7.88
N HIS A 82 8.43 5.06 -7.02
CA HIS A 82 7.84 5.82 -5.93
C HIS A 82 7.98 7.33 -6.18
N ARG A 83 7.01 8.08 -5.67
CA ARG A 83 7.03 9.55 -5.62
C ARG A 83 6.08 10.04 -4.52
N HIS A 84 6.47 9.85 -3.27
CA HIS A 84 5.70 10.26 -2.09
C HIS A 84 6.64 10.55 -0.91
N ARG A 85 6.07 10.97 0.22
CA ARG A 85 6.82 11.32 1.43
C ARG A 85 6.37 10.51 2.64
N TYR A 86 5.07 10.42 2.83
CA TYR A 86 4.45 9.77 3.98
C TYR A 86 4.29 8.27 3.74
N GLU A 87 4.54 7.49 4.77
CA GLU A 87 4.56 6.04 4.76
C GLU A 87 3.55 5.49 5.77
N PHE A 88 3.27 4.19 5.69
CA PHE A 88 2.53 3.48 6.74
C PHE A 88 3.31 3.52 8.05
N ASN A 89 2.66 3.90 9.15
CA ASN A 89 3.28 3.90 10.46
C ASN A 89 3.29 2.48 11.06
N ASN A 90 4.48 1.89 11.19
CA ASN A 90 4.64 0.52 11.69
C ASN A 90 4.18 0.30 13.13
N ASP A 91 4.03 1.36 13.94
CA ASP A 91 3.44 1.26 15.28
C ASP A 91 2.02 0.66 15.25
N TYR A 92 1.34 0.76 14.10
CA TYR A 92 0.00 0.22 13.88
C TYR A 92 -0.01 -1.12 13.14
N ARG A 93 1.14 -1.62 12.67
CA ARG A 93 1.22 -2.80 11.80
C ARG A 93 0.59 -4.03 12.45
N GLU A 94 1.09 -4.42 13.62
CA GLU A 94 0.66 -5.65 14.31
C GLU A 94 -0.85 -5.62 14.59
N ARG A 95 -1.36 -4.48 15.05
CA ARG A 95 -2.79 -4.29 15.33
C ARG A 95 -3.64 -4.44 14.07
N MET A 96 -3.24 -3.83 12.95
CA MET A 96 -3.99 -3.91 11.70
C MET A 96 -3.90 -5.31 11.08
N GLU A 97 -2.75 -5.96 11.15
CA GLU A 97 -2.58 -7.35 10.71
C GLU A 97 -3.46 -8.31 11.51
N ALA A 98 -3.49 -8.17 12.84
CA ALA A 98 -4.38 -8.94 13.70
C ALA A 98 -5.87 -8.71 13.39
N ALA A 99 -6.23 -7.51 12.91
CA ALA A 99 -7.58 -7.18 12.46
C ALA A 99 -7.91 -7.67 11.03
N GLY A 100 -6.93 -8.20 10.30
CA GLY A 100 -7.10 -8.82 8.98
C GLY A 100 -6.63 -7.98 7.78
N LEU A 101 -5.88 -6.90 8.00
CA LEU A 101 -5.12 -6.23 6.93
C LEU A 101 -3.88 -7.06 6.59
N THR A 102 -3.66 -7.39 5.34
CA THR A 102 -2.46 -8.11 4.93
C THR A 102 -1.42 -7.13 4.40
N ILE A 103 -0.20 -7.16 4.93
CA ILE A 103 0.95 -6.48 4.32
C ILE A 103 1.47 -7.33 3.16
N SER A 104 0.99 -7.05 1.95
CA SER A 104 1.29 -7.86 0.75
C SER A 104 2.59 -7.48 0.04
N GLY A 105 3.16 -6.33 0.40
CA GLY A 105 4.46 -5.88 -0.10
C GLY A 105 5.20 -5.05 0.93
N ALA A 106 6.48 -5.34 1.12
CA ALA A 106 7.36 -4.58 2.02
C ALA A 106 8.75 -4.39 1.41
N SER A 107 9.52 -3.41 1.91
CA SER A 107 10.94 -3.31 1.60
C SER A 107 11.69 -4.60 2.01
N PRO A 108 12.87 -4.90 1.44
CA PRO A 108 13.60 -6.14 1.73
C PRO A 108 14.03 -6.33 3.20
N ASP A 109 14.15 -5.26 3.96
CA ASP A 109 14.39 -5.28 5.41
C ASP A 109 13.08 -5.36 6.22
N GLY A 110 11.92 -5.27 5.56
CA GLY A 110 10.59 -5.29 6.16
C GLY A 110 10.16 -3.95 6.77
N GLY A 111 11.04 -2.94 6.78
CA GLY A 111 10.83 -1.67 7.48
C GLY A 111 9.81 -0.73 6.83
N ILE A 112 9.56 -0.86 5.53
CA ILE A 112 8.60 -0.01 4.81
C ILE A 112 7.50 -0.88 4.23
N VAL A 113 6.24 -0.50 4.46
CA VAL A 113 5.08 -1.12 3.81
C VAL A 113 4.88 -0.50 2.44
N GLU A 114 4.98 -1.32 1.40
CA GLU A 114 4.86 -0.90 0.00
C GLU A 114 3.48 -1.22 -0.59
N ALA A 115 2.81 -2.23 -0.04
CA ALA A 115 1.48 -2.65 -0.45
C ALA A 115 0.71 -3.28 0.70
N VAL A 116 -0.60 -3.03 0.72
CA VAL A 116 -1.57 -3.66 1.61
C VAL A 116 -2.68 -4.30 0.79
N GLU A 117 -3.31 -5.32 1.34
CA GLU A 117 -4.50 -5.92 0.78
C GLU A 117 -5.48 -6.39 1.87
N ILE A 118 -6.74 -6.59 1.48
CA ILE A 118 -7.73 -7.31 2.29
C ILE A 118 -7.95 -8.65 1.60
N SER A 119 -7.19 -9.67 2.02
CA SER A 119 -7.13 -10.97 1.31
C SER A 119 -8.46 -11.72 1.29
N LYS A 120 -9.42 -11.37 2.15
CA LYS A 120 -10.80 -11.90 2.12
C LYS A 120 -11.61 -11.41 0.90
N ASN A 121 -11.24 -10.28 0.30
CA ASN A 121 -11.92 -9.72 -0.86
C ASN A 121 -11.35 -10.32 -2.15
N SER A 122 -12.19 -10.41 -3.19
CA SER A 122 -11.78 -10.94 -4.51
C SER A 122 -10.61 -10.17 -5.13
N PHE A 123 -10.57 -8.85 -4.92
CA PHE A 123 -9.42 -7.99 -5.18
C PHE A 123 -9.54 -6.66 -4.43
N PHE A 124 -8.80 -6.53 -3.33
CA PHE A 124 -8.61 -5.25 -2.65
C PHE A 124 -7.12 -5.07 -2.40
N VAL A 125 -6.46 -4.28 -3.26
CA VAL A 125 -5.03 -4.00 -3.17
C VAL A 125 -4.82 -2.50 -3.19
N GLY A 126 -4.00 -2.00 -2.27
CA GLY A 126 -3.46 -0.65 -2.24
C GLY A 126 -1.94 -0.71 -2.33
N VAL A 127 -1.34 0.09 -3.20
CA VAL A 127 0.12 0.16 -3.37
C VAL A 127 0.62 1.58 -3.17
N GLN A 128 1.80 1.74 -2.58
CA GLN A 128 2.43 3.06 -2.42
C GLN A 128 3.13 3.52 -3.70
N PHE A 129 3.64 2.58 -4.49
CA PHE A 129 4.28 2.88 -5.77
C PHE A 129 3.28 3.22 -6.88
N HIS A 130 3.81 3.65 -8.02
CA HIS A 130 3.10 4.09 -9.21
C HIS A 130 3.24 3.07 -10.37
N PRO A 131 2.41 2.01 -10.39
CA PRO A 131 2.44 0.97 -11.44
C PRO A 131 2.18 1.53 -12.85
N GLU A 132 1.48 2.66 -12.95
CA GLU A 132 1.18 3.36 -14.20
C GLU A 132 2.44 3.72 -15.00
N PHE A 133 3.56 4.00 -14.33
CA PHE A 133 4.79 4.38 -15.03
C PHE A 133 5.49 3.20 -15.73
N LYS A 134 5.18 1.96 -15.32
CA LYS A 134 5.75 0.74 -15.93
C LYS A 134 4.81 0.05 -16.92
N SER A 135 3.52 0.43 -16.94
CA SER A 135 2.55 -0.08 -17.91
C SER A 135 2.91 0.35 -19.34
N ARG A 136 2.70 -0.52 -20.33
CA ARG A 136 2.88 -0.25 -21.77
C ARG A 136 1.70 -0.82 -22.56
N PRO A 137 1.36 -0.28 -23.74
CA PRO A 137 0.23 -0.78 -24.54
C PRO A 137 0.29 -2.29 -24.85
N ASN A 138 1.47 -2.80 -25.17
CA ASN A 138 1.72 -4.22 -25.47
C ASN A 138 2.14 -5.05 -24.25
N ARG A 139 2.28 -4.42 -23.08
CA ARG A 139 2.68 -5.07 -21.84
C ARG A 139 2.04 -4.31 -20.67
N PRO A 140 0.73 -4.51 -20.43
CA PRO A 140 0.04 -3.85 -19.34
C PRO A 140 0.68 -4.26 -18.01
N HIS A 141 0.68 -3.33 -17.05
CA HIS A 141 1.22 -3.62 -15.73
C HIS A 141 0.45 -4.77 -15.06
N PRO A 142 1.13 -5.74 -14.40
CA PRO A 142 0.50 -6.96 -13.88
C PRO A 142 -0.69 -6.69 -12.95
N LEU A 143 -0.58 -5.70 -12.05
CA LEU A 143 -1.69 -5.34 -11.14
C LEU A 143 -2.94 -4.81 -11.86
N PHE A 144 -2.79 -4.07 -12.96
CA PHE A 144 -3.94 -3.61 -13.73
C PHE A 144 -4.62 -4.76 -14.45
N LEU A 145 -3.82 -5.66 -15.01
CA LEU A 145 -4.33 -6.86 -15.66
C LEU A 145 -5.10 -7.74 -14.64
N GLU A 146 -4.55 -7.94 -13.45
CA GLU A 146 -5.20 -8.75 -12.42
C GLU A 146 -6.45 -8.07 -11.87
N PHE A 147 -6.46 -6.74 -11.71
CA PHE A 147 -7.66 -5.99 -11.34
C PHE A 147 -8.80 -6.20 -12.35
N VAL A 148 -8.51 -6.09 -13.65
CA VAL A 148 -9.53 -6.31 -14.71
C VAL A 148 -10.01 -7.77 -14.71
N LYS A 149 -9.11 -8.74 -14.57
CA LYS A 149 -9.50 -10.16 -14.43
C LYS A 149 -10.40 -10.38 -13.21
N ALA A 150 -10.07 -9.78 -12.08
CA ALA A 150 -10.88 -9.87 -10.87
C ALA A 150 -12.28 -9.25 -11.06
N ALA A 151 -12.37 -8.10 -11.74
CA ALA A 151 -13.63 -7.47 -12.07
C ALA A 151 -14.51 -8.36 -12.96
N LEU A 152 -13.91 -9.00 -13.98
CA LEU A 152 -14.63 -9.95 -14.86
C LEU A 152 -15.13 -11.18 -14.09
N ARG A 153 -14.31 -11.76 -13.22
CA ARG A 153 -14.71 -12.90 -12.36
C ARG A 153 -15.87 -12.50 -11.42
N HIS A 154 -15.81 -11.31 -10.85
CA HIS A 154 -16.88 -10.80 -9.98
C HIS A 154 -18.19 -10.65 -10.76
N ALA A 155 -18.15 -10.10 -11.97
CA ALA A 155 -19.33 -9.94 -12.82
C ALA A 155 -19.98 -11.30 -13.16
N SER A 156 -19.16 -12.32 -13.49
CA SER A 156 -19.68 -13.66 -13.82
C SER A 156 -20.27 -14.42 -12.64
N GLN A 157 -19.92 -14.09 -11.40
CA GLN A 157 -20.47 -14.72 -10.20
C GLN A 157 -21.84 -14.15 -9.79
N HIS A 158 -22.22 -13.01 -10.36
CA HIS A 158 -23.48 -12.32 -10.08
C HIS A 158 -24.42 -12.33 -11.31
N THR A 159 -24.13 -13.19 -12.29
CA THR A 159 -24.99 -13.49 -13.45
C THR A 159 -25.43 -14.95 -13.33
#